data_AF-A0A1I6HGR3-F1
#
_entry.id   AF-A0A1I6HGR3-F1
#
_cell.length_a   1.000
_cell.length_b   1.000
_cell.length_c   1.000
_cell.angle_alpha   90.00
_cell.angle_beta   90.00
_cell.angle_gamma   90.00
#
_symmetry.space_group_name_H-M   'P 1'
#
loop_
_entity.id
_entity.type
_entity.pdbx_description
1 polymer ?
#
loop_
_entity_poly.entity_id
_entity_poly.type
_entity_poly.pdbx_seq_one_letter_code
_entity_poly.pdbx_strand_id
1 'polypeptide(L)'
;MPGTSHQIELQFLNNLSFAASDAAQDLLTHETLKVLLKFLVDGPNEFYKKNHPKLTDLEWNKTFRAVILAKLSYFEINRYFTDQEIDKWFEIAQTAFEMPWESPVQMYKRVEHQYPYFAKVAKTALLIKQQRQKKAQAAT
;
A
#
# COMPACT_ATOMS: atom_id res chain seq x y z
N MET A 1 -17.99 11.79 -19.40
CA MET A 1 -18.33 10.87 -18.30
C MET A 1 -17.08 10.62 -17.48
N PRO A 2 -17.09 10.83 -16.15
CA PRO A 2 -15.89 10.85 -15.33
C PRO A 2 -15.48 9.43 -14.96
N GLY A 3 -14.62 8.84 -15.79
CA GLY A 3 -13.88 7.63 -15.43
C GLY A 3 -12.42 8.00 -15.36
N THR A 4 -11.97 8.60 -14.26
CA THR A 4 -10.56 8.47 -13.89
C THR A 4 -10.34 6.99 -13.70
N SER A 5 -9.69 6.37 -14.69
CA SER A 5 -9.20 5.00 -14.60
C SER A 5 -8.19 5.00 -13.46
N HIS A 6 -8.68 4.76 -12.24
CA HIS A 6 -7.83 4.62 -11.07
C HIS A 6 -6.99 3.39 -11.34
N GLN A 7 -5.71 3.59 -11.61
CA GLN A 7 -4.80 2.52 -11.98
C GLN A 7 -4.47 1.71 -10.72
N ILE A 8 -5.27 0.68 -10.46
CA ILE A 8 -5.15 -0.19 -9.30
C ILE A 8 -4.23 -1.34 -9.65
N GLU A 9 -3.25 -1.60 -8.80
CA GLU A 9 -2.49 -2.83 -8.88
C GLU A 9 -3.21 -3.96 -8.12
N LEU A 10 -4.24 -4.54 -8.75
CA LEU A 10 -4.95 -5.69 -8.17
C LEU A 10 -4.10 -6.96 -8.09
N GLN A 11 -2.93 -6.98 -8.74
CA GLN A 11 -2.00 -8.11 -8.73
C GLN A 11 -1.53 -8.49 -7.32
N PHE A 12 -1.56 -7.56 -6.35
CA PHE A 12 -1.29 -7.87 -4.95
C PHE A 12 -2.30 -8.88 -4.35
N LEU A 13 -3.50 -8.97 -4.91
CA LEU A 13 -4.55 -9.88 -4.45
C LEU A 13 -4.45 -11.28 -5.07
N ASN A 14 -3.67 -11.47 -6.14
CA ASN A 14 -3.68 -12.70 -6.94
C ASN A 14 -3.18 -13.95 -6.20
N ASN A 15 -2.40 -13.78 -5.12
CA ASN A 15 -1.84 -14.88 -4.34
C ASN A 15 -2.71 -15.26 -3.13
N LEU A 16 -3.88 -14.64 -2.99
CA LEU A 16 -4.82 -14.94 -1.91
C LEU A 16 -5.60 -16.24 -2.22
N SER A 17 -6.01 -16.95 -1.16
CA SER A 17 -6.97 -18.05 -1.30
C SER A 17 -8.31 -17.51 -1.83
N PHE A 18 -9.17 -18.38 -2.36
CA PHE A 18 -10.48 -17.96 -2.87
C PHE A 18 -11.31 -17.23 -1.78
N ALA A 19 -11.32 -17.75 -0.55
CA ALA A 19 -11.99 -17.12 0.58
C ALA A 19 -11.35 -15.76 0.95
N ALA A 20 -10.02 -15.66 0.91
CA ALA A 20 -9.32 -14.42 1.19
C ALA A 20 -9.51 -13.36 0.09
N SER A 21 -9.70 -13.79 -1.16
CA SER A 21 -9.93 -12.91 -2.30
C SER A 21 -11.28 -12.19 -2.19
N ASP A 22 -12.32 -12.89 -1.72
CA ASP A 22 -13.64 -12.31 -1.47
C ASP A 22 -13.57 -11.24 -0.37
N ALA A 23 -12.99 -11.60 0.78
CA ALA A 23 -12.75 -10.65 1.87
C ALA A 23 -11.88 -9.46 1.44
N ALA A 24 -10.87 -9.68 0.59
CA ALA A 24 -10.02 -8.62 0.07
C ALA A 24 -10.82 -7.61 -0.77
N GLN A 25 -11.78 -8.06 -1.57
CA GLN A 25 -12.63 -7.18 -2.39
C GLN A 25 -13.55 -6.33 -1.52
N ASP A 26 -14.15 -6.92 -0.47
CA ASP A 26 -14.96 -6.18 0.50
C ASP A 26 -14.14 -5.08 1.19
N LEU A 27 -12.95 -5.45 1.69
CA LEU A 27 -12.04 -4.51 2.35
C LEU A 27 -11.52 -3.44 1.39
N LEU A 28 -11.20 -3.80 0.15
CA LEU A 28 -10.72 -2.86 -0.85
C LEU A 28 -11.80 -1.82 -1.19
N THR A 29 -13.07 -2.23 -1.24
CA THR A 29 -14.18 -1.34 -1.56
C THR A 29 -14.60 -0.46 -0.38
N HIS A 30 -14.70 -1.04 0.81
CA HIS A 30 -15.40 -0.41 1.93
C HIS A 30 -14.48 0.18 3.00
N GLU A 31 -13.26 -0.33 3.15
CA GLU A 31 -12.40 0.08 4.26
C GLU A 31 -11.38 1.15 3.87
N THR A 32 -11.08 2.01 4.85
CA THR A 32 -10.03 3.02 4.70
C THR A 32 -8.66 2.42 5.02
N LEU A 33 -7.59 3.04 4.49
CA LEU A 33 -6.23 2.64 4.83
C LEU A 33 -5.97 2.67 6.35
N LYS A 34 -6.53 3.66 7.05
CA LYS A 34 -6.43 3.78 8.51
C LYS A 34 -7.04 2.58 9.24
N VAL A 35 -8.22 2.11 8.79
CA VAL A 35 -8.87 0.94 9.39
C VAL A 35 -8.08 -0.33 9.11
N LEU A 36 -7.56 -0.50 7.89
CA LEU A 36 -6.75 -1.67 7.54
C LEU A 36 -5.44 -1.74 8.34
N LEU A 37 -4.81 -0.60 8.59
CA LEU A 37 -3.64 -0.53 9.48
C LEU A 37 -3.98 -0.93 10.91
N LYS A 38 -5.19 -0.58 11.38
CA LYS A 38 -5.68 -1.05 12.68
C LYS A 38 -5.92 -2.56 12.68
N PHE A 39 -6.52 -3.11 11.61
CA PHE A 39 -6.75 -4.55 11.49
C PHE A 39 -5.46 -5.37 11.39
N LEU A 40 -4.36 -4.82 10.87
CA LEU A 40 -3.06 -5.48 10.94
C LEU A 40 -2.58 -5.72 12.38
N VAL A 41 -2.96 -4.85 13.31
CA VAL A 41 -2.53 -4.95 14.72
C VAL A 41 -3.55 -5.74 15.54
N ASP A 42 -4.84 -5.41 15.39
CA ASP A 42 -5.91 -5.91 16.26
C ASP A 42 -6.65 -7.14 15.67
N GLY A 43 -6.41 -7.46 14.39
CA GLY A 43 -7.21 -8.40 13.62
C GLY A 43 -8.50 -7.79 13.06
N PRO A 44 -9.29 -8.58 12.30
CA PRO A 44 -10.59 -8.14 11.77
C PRO A 44 -11.58 -7.81 12.88
N ASN A 45 -12.52 -6.91 12.61
CA ASN A 45 -13.68 -6.72 13.47
C ASN A 45 -14.67 -7.91 13.38
N GLU A 46 -15.66 -7.93 14.28
CA GLU A 46 -16.65 -9.01 14.35
C GLU A 46 -17.51 -9.14 13.08
N PHE A 47 -17.74 -8.04 12.34
CA PHE A 47 -18.47 -8.09 11.07
C PHE A 47 -17.72 -8.93 10.04
N TYR A 48 -16.42 -8.68 9.85
CA TYR A 48 -15.59 -9.44 8.92
C TYR A 48 -15.38 -10.89 9.35
N LYS A 49 -15.18 -11.14 10.65
CA LYS A 49 -15.09 -12.51 11.17
C LYS A 49 -16.36 -13.32 10.91
N LYS A 50 -17.53 -12.72 11.08
CA LYS A 50 -18.81 -13.38 10.87
C LYS A 50 -19.08 -13.68 9.39
N ASN A 51 -18.73 -12.74 8.51
CA ASN A 51 -18.97 -12.88 7.06
C ASN A 51 -17.96 -13.82 6.40
N HIS A 52 -16.73 -13.86 6.93
CA HIS A 52 -15.65 -14.68 6.40
C HIS A 52 -15.08 -15.63 7.47
N PRO A 53 -15.91 -16.56 8.01
CA PRO A 53 -15.57 -17.37 9.19
C PRO A 53 -14.51 -18.44 8.91
N LYS A 54 -14.16 -18.66 7.64
CA LYS A 54 -13.18 -19.67 7.22
C LYS A 54 -11.75 -19.14 7.21
N LEU A 55 -11.56 -17.82 7.32
CA LEU A 55 -10.24 -17.21 7.28
C LEU A 55 -9.53 -17.36 8.61
N THR A 56 -8.33 -17.92 8.56
CA THR A 56 -7.40 -17.94 9.69
C THR A 56 -6.78 -16.57 9.93
N ASP A 57 -6.24 -16.32 11.14
CA ASP A 57 -5.54 -15.07 11.45
C ASP A 57 -4.36 -14.78 10.50
N LEU A 58 -3.68 -15.84 10.04
CA LEU A 58 -2.61 -15.72 9.06
C LEU A 58 -3.14 -15.29 7.68
N GLU A 59 -4.26 -15.84 7.23
CA GLU A 59 -4.90 -15.42 5.99
C GLU A 59 -5.44 -14.00 6.08
N TRP A 60 -6.00 -13.60 7.22
CA TRP A 60 -6.40 -12.22 7.47
C TRP A 60 -5.22 -11.26 7.36
N ASN A 61 -4.10 -11.57 8.01
CA ASN A 61 -2.89 -10.76 7.90
C ASN A 61 -2.42 -10.61 6.45
N LYS A 62 -2.36 -11.72 5.69
CA LYS A 62 -2.02 -11.68 4.25
C LYS A 62 -3.01 -10.82 3.45
N THR A 63 -4.30 -10.96 3.75
CA THR A 63 -5.38 -10.21 3.10
C THR A 63 -5.24 -8.71 3.36
N PHE A 64 -5.06 -8.29 4.62
CA PHE A 64 -4.89 -6.88 4.98
C PHE A 64 -3.67 -6.27 4.29
N ARG A 65 -2.52 -6.96 4.31
CA ARG A 65 -1.29 -6.52 3.65
C ARG A 65 -1.51 -6.32 2.15
N ALA A 66 -2.12 -7.30 1.49
CA ALA A 66 -2.41 -7.24 0.06
C ALA A 66 -3.35 -6.07 -0.30
N VAL A 67 -4.42 -5.86 0.48
CA VAL A 67 -5.35 -4.75 0.28
C VAL A 67 -4.68 -3.40 0.56
N ILE A 68 -3.82 -3.31 1.58
CA ILE A 68 -3.03 -2.10 1.86
C ILE A 68 -2.15 -1.74 0.67
N LEU A 69 -1.39 -2.71 0.12
CA LEU A 69 -0.52 -2.48 -1.03
C LEU A 69 -1.31 -2.07 -2.28
N ALA A 70 -2.44 -2.73 -2.55
CA ALA A 70 -3.36 -2.33 -3.61
C ALA A 70 -3.85 -0.89 -3.37
N LYS A 71 -4.19 -0.51 -2.13
CA LYS A 71 -4.61 0.86 -1.83
C LYS A 71 -3.51 1.90 -1.98
N LEU A 72 -2.29 1.57 -1.59
CA LEU A 72 -1.15 2.47 -1.79
C LEU A 72 -0.86 2.73 -3.28
N SER A 73 -1.18 1.79 -4.16
CA SER A 73 -1.04 1.96 -5.61
C SER A 73 -1.96 3.04 -6.19
N TYR A 74 -3.05 3.42 -5.50
CA TYR A 74 -3.94 4.52 -5.91
C TYR A 74 -3.33 5.92 -5.70
N PHE A 75 -2.28 6.05 -4.88
CA PHE A 75 -1.83 7.37 -4.46
C PHE A 75 -1.23 8.16 -5.62
N GLU A 76 -1.77 9.34 -5.86
CA GLU A 76 -1.18 10.31 -6.79
C GLU A 76 -0.24 11.27 -6.05
N ILE A 77 0.90 10.73 -5.58
CA ILE A 77 1.91 11.52 -4.87
C ILE A 77 2.42 12.63 -5.79
N ASN A 78 2.40 13.85 -5.28
CA ASN A 78 2.81 15.05 -6.01
C ASN A 78 3.64 15.98 -5.11
N ARG A 79 4.13 17.09 -5.68
CA ARG A 79 5.05 18.03 -5.01
C ARG A 79 4.50 18.70 -3.74
N TYR A 80 3.19 18.63 -3.48
CA TYR A 80 2.57 19.22 -2.30
C TYR A 80 2.62 18.29 -1.07
N PHE A 81 2.85 16.98 -1.25
CA PHE A 81 3.05 16.06 -0.13
C PHE A 81 4.32 16.41 0.61
N THR A 82 4.25 16.62 1.92
CA THR A 82 5.43 16.84 2.79
C THR A 82 6.37 15.62 2.79
N ASP A 83 7.63 15.81 3.17
CA ASP A 83 8.57 14.68 3.30
C ASP A 83 8.08 13.68 4.36
N GLN A 84 7.42 14.14 5.42
CA GLN A 84 6.84 13.30 6.46
C GLN A 84 5.71 12.42 5.91
N GLU A 85 4.83 12.95 5.07
CA GLU A 85 3.76 12.16 4.44
C GLU A 85 4.31 11.12 3.47
N ILE A 86 5.35 11.49 2.70
CA ILE A 86 6.05 10.55 1.82
C ILE A 86 6.73 9.44 2.63
N ASP A 87 7.39 9.78 3.73
CA ASP A 87 8.06 8.81 4.60
C ASP A 87 7.04 7.88 5.25
N LYS A 88 5.89 8.39 5.67
CA LYS A 88 4.81 7.56 6.19
C LYS A 88 4.25 6.62 5.13
N TRP A 89 4.13 7.06 3.88
CA TRP A 89 3.71 6.19 2.78
C TRP A 89 4.70 5.02 2.59
N PHE A 90 6.01 5.30 2.61
CA PHE A 90 7.04 4.25 2.53
C PHE A 90 7.01 3.31 3.73
N GLU A 91 6.86 3.84 4.95
CA GLU A 91 6.77 3.04 6.17
C GLU A 91 5.60 2.05 6.11
N ILE A 92 4.42 2.52 5.65
CA ILE A 92 3.24 1.66 5.48
C ILE A 92 3.49 0.60 4.41
N ALA A 93 4.09 0.97 3.27
CA ALA A 93 4.43 0.04 2.21
C ALA A 93 5.39 -1.06 2.71
N GLN A 94 6.47 -0.66 3.36
CA GLN A 94 7.48 -1.56 3.92
C GLN A 94 6.89 -2.48 4.97
N THR A 95 6.02 -1.94 5.84
CA THR A 95 5.28 -2.74 6.81
C THR A 95 4.45 -3.79 6.09
N ALA A 96 3.65 -3.41 5.10
CA ALA A 96 2.77 -4.34 4.38
C ALA A 96 3.54 -5.42 3.60
N PHE A 97 4.69 -5.05 3.03
CA PHE A 97 5.61 -5.95 2.35
C PHE A 97 6.45 -6.84 3.28
N GLU A 98 6.37 -6.68 4.60
CA GLU A 98 7.23 -7.39 5.57
C GLU A 98 8.73 -7.06 5.42
N MET A 99 9.03 -5.83 4.99
CA MET A 99 10.38 -5.31 4.75
C MET A 99 10.68 -4.02 5.56
N PRO A 100 10.44 -3.98 6.90
CA PRO A 100 10.49 -2.73 7.68
C PRO A 100 11.89 -2.09 7.77
N TRP A 101 12.95 -2.85 7.51
CA TRP A 101 14.34 -2.37 7.62
C TRP A 101 14.96 -1.93 6.29
N GLU A 102 14.25 -2.12 5.19
CA GLU A 102 14.79 -1.80 3.87
C GLU A 102 14.71 -0.30 3.60
N SER A 103 15.60 0.22 2.76
CA SER A 103 15.48 1.59 2.31
C SER A 103 14.33 1.73 1.28
N PRO A 104 13.69 2.91 1.18
CA PRO A 104 12.72 3.21 0.12
C PRO A 104 13.20 2.88 -1.30
N VAL A 105 14.50 3.06 -1.56
CA VAL A 105 15.13 2.75 -2.85
C VAL A 105 15.19 1.24 -3.11
N GLN A 106 15.58 0.45 -2.10
CA GLN A 106 15.60 -1.02 -2.21
C GLN A 106 14.20 -1.58 -2.41
N MET A 107 13.20 -1.08 -1.67
CA MET A 107 11.81 -1.47 -1.85
C MET A 107 11.35 -1.18 -3.28
N TYR A 108 11.59 0.03 -3.80
CA TYR A 108 11.29 0.38 -5.19
C TYR A 108 11.93 -0.61 -6.17
N LYS A 109 13.21 -0.95 -6.00
CA LYS A 109 13.92 -1.88 -6.89
C LYS A 109 13.36 -3.29 -6.91
N ARG A 110 12.77 -3.76 -5.81
CA ARG A 110 12.11 -5.08 -5.78
C ARG A 110 10.79 -5.09 -6.52
N VAL A 111 10.05 -3.99 -6.47
CA VAL A 111 8.69 -3.90 -7.03
C VAL A 111 8.65 -3.34 -8.45
N GLU A 112 9.74 -2.74 -8.94
CA GLU A 112 9.75 -1.97 -10.20
C GLU A 112 9.33 -2.75 -11.45
N HIS A 113 9.54 -4.07 -11.45
CA HIS A 113 9.18 -4.94 -12.58
C HIS A 113 7.86 -5.68 -12.38
N GLN A 114 7.44 -5.88 -11.13
CA GLN A 114 6.30 -6.73 -10.80
C GLN A 114 5.00 -5.93 -10.63
N TYR A 115 5.10 -4.70 -10.13
CA TYR A 115 3.93 -3.88 -9.75
C TYR A 115 4.05 -2.49 -10.37
N PRO A 116 3.81 -2.33 -11.69
CA PRO A 116 4.11 -1.10 -12.43
C PRO A 116 3.44 0.16 -11.88
N TYR A 117 2.19 0.08 -11.41
CA TYR A 117 1.49 1.24 -10.86
C TYR A 117 2.03 1.61 -9.49
N PHE A 118 2.22 0.63 -8.61
CA PHE A 118 2.85 0.85 -7.32
C PHE A 118 4.28 1.42 -7.47
N ALA A 119 5.05 0.86 -8.40
CA ALA A 119 6.40 1.31 -8.71
C ALA A 119 6.43 2.76 -9.22
N LYS A 120 5.45 3.16 -10.03
CA LYS A 120 5.29 4.55 -10.47
C LYS A 120 5.07 5.50 -9.30
N VAL A 121 4.22 5.12 -8.32
CA VAL A 121 3.99 5.92 -7.11
C VAL A 121 5.29 6.04 -6.30
N ALA A 122 5.94 4.90 -6.01
CA ALA A 122 7.20 4.87 -5.26
C ALA A 122 8.31 5.70 -5.95
N LYS A 123 8.47 5.57 -7.27
CA LYS A 123 9.44 6.35 -8.06
C LYS A 123 9.15 7.85 -7.96
N THR A 124 7.88 8.25 -8.07
CA THR A 124 7.47 9.65 -8.00
C THR A 124 7.81 10.25 -6.62
N ALA A 125 7.51 9.52 -5.55
CA ALA A 125 7.88 9.89 -4.19
C ALA A 125 9.40 10.07 -4.01
N LEU A 126 10.21 9.12 -4.49
CA LEU A 126 11.68 9.21 -4.44
C LEU A 126 12.21 10.43 -5.20
N LEU A 127 11.67 10.71 -6.40
CA LEU A 127 12.08 11.87 -7.19
C LEU A 127 11.78 13.19 -6.49
N ILE A 128 10.62 13.31 -5.84
CA ILE A 128 10.26 14.52 -5.07
C ILE A 128 11.27 14.74 -3.94
N LYS A 129 11.59 13.70 -3.15
CA LYS A 129 12.59 13.81 -2.08
C LYS A 129 13.97 14.20 -2.63
N GLN A 130 14.40 13.58 -3.72
CA GLN A 130 15.69 13.91 -4.35
C GLN A 130 15.75 15.36 -4.84
N GLN A 131 14.67 15.87 -5.44
CA GLN A 131 14.59 17.26 -5.90
C GLN A 131 14.67 18.25 -4.74
N ARG A 132 14.03 17.94 -3.60
CA ARG A 132 14.09 18.78 -2.39
C ARG A 132 15.50 18.82 -1.80
N GLN A 133 16.16 17.67 -1.69
CA GLN A 133 17.54 17.58 -1.22
C GLN A 133 18.50 18.41 -2.09
N LYS A 134 18.39 18.31 -3.42
CA LYS A 134 19.20 19.11 -4.34
C LYS A 134 18.97 20.62 -4.18
N LYS A 135 17.71 21.04 -4.00
CA LYS A 135 17.39 22.46 -3.78
C LYS A 135 17.92 22.98 -2.45
N ALA A 136 17.84 22.18 -1.38
CA ALA A 136 18.40 22.56 -0.09
C ALA A 136 19.93 22.72 -0.16
N GLN A 137 20.63 21.80 -0.85
CA GLN A 137 22.07 21.88 -1.07
C GLN A 137 22.49 23.08 -1.93
N ALA A 138 21.68 23.47 -2.93
CA ALA A 138 21.96 24.64 -3.77
C ALA A 138 21.63 25.98 -3.10
N ALA A 139 20.89 25.96 -1.98
CA ALA A 139 20.55 27.16 -1.20
C ALA A 139 21.48 27.38 0.01
N THR A 140 22.45 26.47 0.21
CA THR A 140 23.49 26.53 1.24
C THR A 140 24.80 26.97 0.60
#